data_AF-A0A969CI90-F1
#
_entry.id   AF-A0A969CI90-F1
#
_cell.length_a   1.000
_cell.length_b   1.000
_cell.length_c   1.000
_cell.angle_alpha   90.00
_cell.angle_beta   90.00
_cell.angle_gamma   90.00
#
_symmetry.space_group_name_H-M   'P 1'
#
loop_
_entity.id
_entity.type
_entity.pdbx_description
1 polymer ?
#
loop_
_entity_poly.entity_id
_entity_poly.type
_entity_poly.pdbx_seq_one_letter_code
_entity_poly.pdbx_strand_id
1 'polypeptide(L)'
;MHCFNALWTTLIVGTAMVLVQPAHALTGAEVNKIAKASTILVKGQNPGSGVLVGRKDDTYFVLTAEHVVATPDEYHIVTPDGAEHALNYQSVQKLPNVDLALVSFTSKQAYQLAKIGNSDQLTEGDKVFIAGWPASGVTLPHIYQFTSGEISGLPPQSIGKGYKMVYTNVTRSGMSGGPVFNDAGKVVGIHGLAEGREVVLPGYQGDPEVMKAGFNLGIPINTFVRLAKNLQAKPQVTPQPVPQPIQESTAVAQVIDAPALPSLPPGSKITFDRPPQLVDTSTTNRDAQSLNATYFFTIDIPHTAAQPLEKVEFILKQGVQYPRFKATSVKAFEGTKRDKGNDLPINIVVSDPSIRTLTVTFGEPIPPGRTITMAVRPVRNPSVGTYMFEVRGTPAGSTAESQYLGIGRLDFSRSSLGK
;
A
#
# COMPACT_ATOMS: atom_id res chain seq x y z
N MET A 1 13.42 54.96 77.98
CA MET A 1 13.56 55.07 76.51
C MET A 1 14.01 53.71 76.00
N HIS A 2 13.20 53.06 75.17
CA HIS A 2 13.61 52.37 73.94
C HIS A 2 12.35 51.74 73.33
N CYS A 3 11.90 52.36 72.24
CA CYS A 3 10.74 51.94 71.47
C CYS A 3 11.06 50.73 70.60
N PHE A 4 10.07 49.84 70.51
CA PHE A 4 9.92 48.77 69.55
C PHE A 4 10.01 49.26 68.11
N ASN A 5 10.63 48.46 67.23
CA ASN A 5 10.18 48.34 65.85
C ASN A 5 10.45 46.91 65.36
N ALA A 6 9.41 46.08 65.35
CA ALA A 6 9.43 44.75 64.76
C ALA A 6 9.02 44.88 63.28
N LEU A 7 9.97 44.64 62.38
CA LEU A 7 9.72 44.55 60.93
C LEU A 7 9.21 43.14 60.61
N TRP A 8 7.92 43.04 60.30
CA TRP A 8 7.33 41.84 59.71
C TRP A 8 7.73 41.78 58.24
N THR A 9 8.59 40.82 57.88
CA THR A 9 8.90 40.50 56.48
C THR A 9 7.86 39.49 56.00
N THR A 10 6.85 39.98 55.28
CA THR A 10 5.88 39.12 54.61
C THR A 10 6.53 38.52 53.36
N LEU A 11 6.91 37.24 53.43
CA LEU A 11 7.40 36.48 52.28
C LEU A 11 6.21 36.16 51.37
N ILE A 12 6.06 36.91 50.27
CA ILE A 12 5.11 36.54 49.21
C ILE A 12 5.73 35.39 48.43
N VAL A 13 5.33 34.15 48.74
CA VAL A 13 5.62 32.99 47.90
C VAL A 13 4.72 33.11 46.68
N GLY A 14 5.23 33.78 45.63
CA GLY A 14 4.58 33.83 44.33
C GLY A 14 4.64 32.46 43.69
N THR A 15 3.58 31.66 43.81
CA THR A 15 3.39 30.48 42.97
C THR A 15 3.28 30.94 41.53
N ALA A 16 4.31 30.68 40.72
CA ALA A 16 4.23 30.82 39.28
C ALA A 16 3.19 29.81 38.76
N MET A 17 1.96 30.27 38.56
CA MET A 17 0.98 29.50 37.79
C MET A 17 1.44 29.48 36.34
N VAL A 18 1.97 28.35 35.89
CA VAL A 18 2.17 28.09 34.46
C VAL A 18 0.79 27.95 33.84
N LEU A 19 0.28 29.04 33.25
CA LEU A 19 -0.87 29.01 32.36
C LEU A 19 -0.49 28.18 31.14
N VAL A 20 -0.79 26.88 31.18
CA VAL A 20 -0.77 26.02 29.98
C VAL A 20 -1.96 26.46 29.14
N GLN A 21 -1.71 27.38 28.19
CA GLN A 21 -2.72 27.69 27.18
C GLN A 21 -3.00 26.41 26.39
N PRO A 22 -4.28 26.01 26.21
CA PRO A 22 -4.59 24.89 25.34
C PRO A 22 -4.07 25.21 23.95
N ALA A 23 -3.23 24.33 23.40
CA ALA A 23 -2.75 24.51 22.04
C ALA A 23 -3.96 24.49 21.10
N HIS A 24 -4.29 25.65 20.53
CA HIS A 24 -5.37 25.76 19.56
C HIS A 24 -5.01 24.95 18.32
N ALA A 25 -5.91 24.07 17.89
CA ALA A 25 -5.80 23.36 16.61
C ALA A 25 -5.70 24.39 15.46
N LEU A 26 -4.83 24.12 14.48
CA LEU A 26 -4.73 24.96 13.29
C LEU A 26 -5.98 24.79 12.42
N THR A 27 -6.34 25.84 11.72
CA THR A 27 -7.35 25.76 10.66
C THR A 27 -6.84 24.90 9.50
N GLY A 28 -7.75 24.32 8.72
CA GLY A 28 -7.37 23.55 7.54
C GLY A 28 -6.55 24.36 6.52
N ALA A 29 -6.77 25.67 6.45
CA ALA A 29 -6.00 26.57 5.59
C ALA A 29 -4.54 26.72 6.07
N GLU A 30 -4.33 26.83 7.38
CA GLU A 30 -2.99 26.89 7.98
C GLU A 30 -2.24 25.56 7.83
N VAL A 31 -2.93 24.44 8.04
CA VAL A 31 -2.36 23.10 7.76
C VAL A 31 -2.00 22.98 6.27
N ASN A 32 -2.85 23.45 5.36
CA ASN A 32 -2.57 23.41 3.92
C ASN A 32 -1.35 24.24 3.55
N LYS A 33 -1.12 25.40 4.19
CA LYS A 33 0.10 26.20 3.98
C LYS A 33 1.37 25.41 4.34
N ILE A 34 1.34 24.69 5.44
CA ILE A 34 2.45 23.81 5.88
C ILE A 34 2.60 22.63 4.91
N ALA A 35 1.48 22.01 4.53
CA ALA A 35 1.45 20.86 3.64
C ALA A 35 2.03 21.19 2.26
N LYS A 36 1.58 22.29 1.65
CA LYS A 36 2.03 22.73 0.33
C LYS A 36 3.52 23.07 0.28
N ALA A 37 4.09 23.56 1.38
CA ALA A 37 5.50 23.91 1.46
C ALA A 37 6.46 22.72 1.63
N SER A 38 5.93 21.53 1.94
CA SER A 38 6.73 20.33 2.24
C SER A 38 6.37 19.09 1.42
N THR A 39 5.25 19.12 0.70
CA THR A 39 4.79 18.02 -0.18
C THR A 39 5.39 18.17 -1.57
N ILE A 40 6.02 17.11 -2.07
CA ILE A 40 6.66 17.07 -3.39
C ILE A 40 5.96 16.09 -4.32
N LEU A 41 6.19 16.25 -5.62
CA LEU A 41 5.83 15.27 -6.65
C LEU A 41 7.05 14.41 -6.97
N VAL A 42 6.88 13.08 -6.90
CA VAL A 42 7.85 12.12 -7.42
C VAL A 42 7.40 11.75 -8.84
N LYS A 43 8.05 12.35 -9.85
CA LYS A 43 7.85 12.00 -11.26
C LYS A 43 8.60 10.72 -11.60
N GLY A 44 7.98 9.90 -12.43
CA GLY A 44 8.53 8.67 -13.00
C GLY A 44 7.46 8.00 -13.87
N GLN A 45 7.67 6.75 -14.28
CA GLN A 45 6.67 5.97 -15.04
C GLN A 45 5.33 5.85 -14.28
N ASN A 46 5.38 5.74 -12.96
CA ASN A 46 4.22 5.78 -12.07
C ASN A 46 4.40 6.94 -11.08
N PRO A 47 3.87 8.14 -11.39
CA PRO A 47 4.07 9.31 -10.55
C PRO A 47 3.41 9.12 -9.18
N GLY A 48 4.06 9.65 -8.15
CA GLY A 48 3.62 9.58 -6.77
C GLY A 48 3.90 10.88 -6.03
N SER A 49 3.70 10.86 -4.72
CA SER A 49 3.93 12.00 -3.85
C SER A 49 5.01 11.68 -2.82
N GLY A 50 5.53 12.71 -2.16
CA GLY A 50 6.48 12.56 -1.06
C GLY A 50 6.43 13.76 -0.13
N VAL A 51 7.13 13.65 1.00
CA VAL A 51 7.25 14.74 1.97
C VAL A 51 8.71 14.96 2.37
N LEU A 52 9.15 16.22 2.40
CA LEU A 52 10.46 16.63 2.89
C LEU A 52 10.55 16.43 4.40
N VAL A 53 11.35 15.47 4.86
CA VAL A 53 11.46 15.08 6.27
C VAL A 53 12.79 15.44 6.92
N GLY A 54 13.80 15.76 6.12
CA GLY A 54 15.14 16.04 6.63
C GLY A 54 16.03 16.74 5.63
N ARG A 55 17.09 17.34 6.13
CA ARG A 55 18.19 17.91 5.34
C ARG A 55 19.51 17.64 6.07
N LYS A 56 20.54 17.24 5.33
CA LYS A 56 21.93 17.20 5.78
C LYS A 56 22.78 17.89 4.72
N ASP A 57 23.46 18.96 5.08
CA ASP A 57 24.17 19.83 4.14
C ASP A 57 23.24 20.28 3.01
N ASP A 58 23.59 20.10 1.74
CA ASP A 58 22.70 20.40 0.60
C ASP A 58 21.80 19.21 0.19
N THR A 59 21.87 18.08 0.90
CA THR A 59 21.06 16.90 0.60
C THR A 59 19.76 16.92 1.40
N TYR A 60 18.64 16.91 0.68
CA TYR A 60 17.30 16.77 1.23
C TYR A 60 16.85 15.32 1.21
N PHE A 61 16.09 14.92 2.23
CA PHE A 61 15.51 13.60 2.36
C PHE A 61 14.00 13.68 2.25
N VAL A 62 13.45 12.82 1.41
CA VAL A 62 12.02 12.73 1.13
C VAL A 62 11.54 11.34 1.55
N LEU A 63 10.49 11.31 2.37
CA LEU A 63 9.77 10.09 2.68
C LEU A 63 8.63 9.92 1.66
N THR A 64 8.49 8.72 1.11
CA THR A 64 7.44 8.32 0.15
C THR A 64 7.04 6.86 0.40
N ALA A 65 6.08 6.35 -0.39
CA ALA A 65 5.72 4.94 -0.37
C ALA A 65 6.74 4.10 -1.16
N GLU A 66 7.02 2.87 -0.72
CA GLU A 66 7.93 1.94 -1.41
C GLU A 66 7.46 1.68 -2.85
N HIS A 67 6.15 1.50 -3.06
CA HIS A 67 5.60 1.19 -4.38
C HIS A 67 5.76 2.32 -5.41
N VAL A 68 5.93 3.58 -4.97
CA VAL A 68 6.21 4.73 -5.86
C VAL A 68 7.58 4.57 -6.51
N VAL A 69 8.55 4.02 -5.78
CA VAL A 69 9.95 3.83 -6.20
C VAL A 69 10.35 2.35 -6.28
N ALA A 70 9.37 1.46 -6.51
CA ALA A 70 9.58 0.02 -6.44
C ALA A 70 10.54 -0.51 -7.52
N THR A 71 10.56 0.11 -8.70
CA THR A 71 11.36 -0.33 -9.84
C THR A 71 12.46 0.68 -10.15
N PRO A 72 13.67 0.22 -10.54
CA PRO A 72 14.66 1.11 -11.14
C PRO A 72 14.05 1.82 -12.35
N ASP A 73 14.02 3.14 -12.30
CA ASP A 73 13.47 4.03 -13.31
C ASP A 73 14.16 5.39 -13.21
N GLU A 74 13.96 6.23 -14.22
CA GLU A 74 14.35 7.64 -14.17
C GLU A 74 13.30 8.42 -13.36
N TYR A 75 13.67 8.82 -12.14
CA TYR A 75 12.82 9.60 -11.27
C TYR A 75 13.30 11.05 -11.18
N HIS A 76 12.33 11.97 -11.10
CA HIS A 76 12.58 13.38 -10.82
C HIS A 76 11.75 13.81 -9.61
N ILE A 77 12.37 14.54 -8.68
CA ILE A 77 11.68 15.19 -7.57
C ILE A 77 11.32 16.60 -8.02
N VAL A 78 10.03 16.91 -8.04
CA VAL A 78 9.54 18.28 -8.29
C VAL A 78 9.23 18.94 -6.95
N THR A 79 10.02 19.94 -6.60
CA THR A 79 9.90 20.68 -5.33
C THR A 79 8.79 21.73 -5.38
N PRO A 80 8.36 22.31 -4.24
CA PRO A 80 7.20 23.21 -4.19
C PRO A 80 7.31 24.51 -5.01
N ASP A 81 8.53 24.90 -5.36
CA ASP A 81 8.87 25.99 -6.29
C ASP A 81 8.75 25.58 -7.78
N GLY A 82 8.47 24.32 -8.07
CA GLY A 82 8.41 23.75 -9.41
C GLY A 82 9.75 23.29 -9.98
N ALA A 83 10.85 23.40 -9.23
CA ALA A 83 12.16 22.93 -9.70
C ALA A 83 12.22 21.40 -9.75
N GLU A 84 12.81 20.86 -10.81
CA GLU A 84 12.99 19.42 -10.99
C GLU A 84 14.42 19.01 -10.63
N HIS A 85 14.55 17.96 -9.82
CA HIS A 85 15.83 17.42 -9.38
C HIS A 85 15.89 15.93 -9.71
N ALA A 86 16.89 15.52 -10.50
CA ALA A 86 17.09 14.11 -10.81
C ALA A 86 17.36 13.31 -9.53
N LEU A 87 16.66 12.19 -9.38
CA LEU A 87 16.83 11.26 -8.27
C LEU A 87 17.79 10.15 -8.70
N ASN A 88 18.87 9.96 -7.94
CA ASN A 88 19.75 8.80 -8.13
C ASN A 88 19.09 7.54 -7.57
N TYR A 89 18.64 6.62 -8.44
CA TYR A 89 17.94 5.42 -7.98
C TYR A 89 18.77 4.56 -7.01
N GLN A 90 20.10 4.58 -7.13
CA GLN A 90 20.98 3.83 -6.23
C GLN A 90 20.97 4.35 -4.79
N SER A 91 20.50 5.59 -4.56
CA SER A 91 20.36 6.15 -3.22
C SER A 91 18.98 5.92 -2.60
N VAL A 92 18.07 5.23 -3.30
CA VAL A 92 16.74 4.86 -2.75
C VAL A 92 16.90 3.83 -1.64
N GLN A 93 16.44 4.18 -0.45
CA GLN A 93 16.43 3.30 0.72
C GLN A 93 15.01 2.79 0.98
N LYS A 94 14.73 1.56 0.55
CA LYS A 94 13.47 0.88 0.88
C LYS A 94 13.53 0.40 2.33
N LEU A 95 12.49 0.71 3.11
CA LEU A 95 12.46 0.34 4.52
C LEU A 95 11.98 -1.12 4.69
N PRO A 96 12.57 -1.87 5.63
CA PRO A 96 12.28 -3.30 5.76
C PRO A 96 10.85 -3.55 6.21
N ASN A 97 10.16 -4.47 5.54
CA ASN A 97 8.83 -4.99 5.87
C ASN A 97 7.68 -3.97 5.86
N VAL A 98 7.88 -2.76 5.34
CA VAL A 98 6.87 -1.71 5.24
C VAL A 98 6.89 -1.05 3.86
N ASP A 99 5.75 -0.55 3.40
CA ASP A 99 5.64 0.16 2.11
C ASP A 99 6.08 1.63 2.25
N LEU A 100 7.31 1.84 2.70
CA LEU A 100 7.97 3.14 2.82
C LEU A 100 9.35 3.12 2.18
N ALA A 101 9.72 4.23 1.56
CA ALA A 101 11.07 4.46 1.07
C ALA A 101 11.55 5.88 1.41
N LEU A 102 12.85 5.98 1.69
CA LEU A 102 13.55 7.25 1.82
C LEU A 102 14.34 7.50 0.54
N VAL A 103 14.14 8.67 -0.06
CA VAL A 103 14.87 9.11 -1.26
C VAL A 103 15.52 10.46 -1.00
N SER A 104 16.44 10.86 -1.87
CA SER A 104 17.21 12.09 -1.68
C SER A 104 17.51 12.82 -2.98
N PHE A 105 17.65 14.13 -2.87
CA PHE A 105 18.18 15.00 -3.92
C PHE A 105 19.04 16.10 -3.29
N THR A 106 19.85 16.77 -4.11
CA THR A 106 20.73 17.85 -3.66
C THR A 106 20.23 19.18 -4.19
N SER A 107 20.12 20.19 -3.33
CA SER A 107 19.79 21.56 -3.72
C SER A 107 20.35 22.56 -2.73
N LYS A 108 20.83 23.70 -3.25
CA LYS A 108 21.24 24.85 -2.43
C LYS A 108 20.05 25.70 -1.97
N GLN A 109 18.90 25.53 -2.61
CA GLN A 109 17.69 26.23 -2.23
C GLN A 109 17.19 25.75 -0.86
N ALA A 110 16.66 26.67 -0.06
CA ALA A 110 16.05 26.36 1.23
C ALA A 110 14.59 25.91 1.02
N TYR A 111 14.28 24.66 1.37
CA TYR A 111 12.92 24.12 1.38
C TYR A 111 12.44 23.88 2.81
N GLN A 112 11.14 24.08 3.05
CA GLN A 112 10.54 23.85 4.35
C GLN A 112 10.41 22.35 4.63
N LEU A 113 10.96 21.90 5.75
CA LEU A 113 10.81 20.52 6.22
C LEU A 113 9.50 20.36 6.98
N ALA A 114 8.82 19.25 6.76
CA ALA A 114 7.64 18.88 7.52
C ALA A 114 8.03 18.52 8.96
N LYS A 115 7.20 18.95 9.92
CA LYS A 115 7.37 18.54 11.32
C LYS A 115 6.76 17.15 11.50
N ILE A 116 7.53 16.22 12.07
CA ILE A 116 7.05 14.88 12.41
C ILE A 116 6.21 14.94 13.69
N GLY A 117 5.02 14.34 13.64
CA GLY A 117 4.10 14.21 14.75
C GLY A 117 4.28 12.89 15.51
N ASN A 118 3.30 12.54 16.34
CA ASN A 118 3.24 11.28 17.04
C ASN A 118 1.97 10.53 16.64
N SER A 119 2.10 9.47 15.84
CA SER A 119 0.96 8.69 15.38
C SER A 119 0.35 7.79 16.46
N ASP A 120 1.09 7.52 17.54
CA ASP A 120 0.60 6.66 18.64
C ASP A 120 -0.41 7.41 19.54
N GLN A 121 -0.60 8.72 19.31
CA GLN A 121 -1.62 9.55 19.97
C GLN A 121 -2.92 9.66 19.17
N LEU A 122 -2.97 9.09 17.97
CA LEU A 122 -4.19 9.16 17.15
C LEU A 122 -5.29 8.28 17.72
N THR A 123 -6.52 8.75 17.64
CA THR A 123 -7.75 8.02 17.94
C THR A 123 -8.77 8.15 16.80
N GLU A 124 -9.70 7.21 16.68
CA GLU A 124 -10.84 7.35 15.77
C GLU A 124 -11.61 8.66 16.02
N GLY A 125 -11.97 9.36 14.95
CA GLY A 125 -12.55 10.71 14.98
C GLY A 125 -11.54 11.84 14.86
N ASP A 126 -10.23 11.58 15.03
CA ASP A 126 -9.21 12.62 14.88
C ASP A 126 -9.18 13.16 13.45
N LYS A 127 -9.19 14.49 13.32
CA LYS A 127 -9.14 15.16 12.03
C LYS A 127 -7.76 15.02 11.39
N VAL A 128 -7.75 14.59 10.13
CA VAL A 128 -6.53 14.44 9.34
C VAL A 128 -6.66 15.04 7.95
N PHE A 129 -5.53 15.52 7.44
CA PHE A 129 -5.42 16.16 6.15
C PHE A 129 -4.40 15.43 5.28
N ILE A 130 -4.70 15.24 4.01
CA ILE A 130 -3.80 14.54 3.08
C ILE A 130 -3.43 15.51 1.98
N ALA A 131 -2.14 15.62 1.72
CA ALA A 131 -1.61 16.39 0.61
C ALA A 131 -0.91 15.46 -0.38
N GLY A 132 -1.06 15.74 -1.67
CA GLY A 132 -0.40 14.96 -2.70
C GLY A 132 -0.63 15.50 -4.09
N TRP A 133 -0.02 14.81 -5.04
CA TRP A 133 -0.04 15.13 -6.45
C TRP A 133 -0.65 13.96 -7.22
N PRO A 134 -1.95 14.01 -7.52
CA PRO A 134 -2.56 13.02 -8.37
C PRO A 134 -1.83 12.86 -9.70
N ALA A 135 -1.91 11.66 -10.26
CA ALA A 135 -1.49 11.40 -11.63
C ALA A 135 -2.27 12.33 -12.56
N SER A 136 -1.59 12.84 -13.59
CA SER A 136 -2.21 13.68 -14.62
C SER A 136 -3.30 12.87 -15.33
N GLY A 137 -4.49 13.45 -15.44
CA GLY A 137 -5.56 12.91 -16.29
C GLY A 137 -5.44 13.44 -17.71
N VAL A 138 -6.36 13.03 -18.59
CA VAL A 138 -6.45 13.53 -19.99
C VAL A 138 -6.71 15.04 -20.04
N THR A 139 -7.35 15.61 -19.02
CA THR A 139 -7.80 17.02 -18.96
C THR A 139 -7.08 17.87 -17.92
N LEU A 140 -6.43 17.28 -16.92
CA LEU A 140 -5.81 18.02 -15.81
C LEU A 140 -4.33 17.65 -15.65
N PRO A 141 -3.42 18.66 -15.60
CA PRO A 141 -2.02 18.42 -15.26
C PRO A 141 -1.89 17.92 -13.82
N HIS A 142 -0.67 17.58 -13.39
CA HIS A 142 -0.38 17.29 -11.98
C HIS A 142 -0.70 18.52 -11.12
N ILE A 143 -1.89 18.56 -10.54
CA ILE A 143 -2.35 19.65 -9.69
C ILE A 143 -2.29 19.16 -8.24
N TYR A 144 -1.59 19.91 -7.40
CA TYR A 144 -1.59 19.69 -5.95
C TYR A 144 -3.02 19.56 -5.42
N GLN A 145 -3.28 18.51 -4.66
CA GLN A 145 -4.55 18.28 -3.97
C GLN A 145 -4.34 18.19 -2.46
N PHE A 146 -5.29 18.77 -1.74
CA PHE A 146 -5.35 18.77 -0.29
C PHE A 146 -6.76 18.38 0.13
N THR A 147 -6.90 17.30 0.90
CA THR A 147 -8.21 16.78 1.31
C THR A 147 -8.29 16.65 2.82
N SER A 148 -9.47 16.88 3.37
CA SER A 148 -9.77 16.75 4.81
C SER A 148 -10.64 15.53 5.05
N GLY A 149 -10.45 14.90 6.20
CA GLY A 149 -11.25 13.77 6.68
C GLY A 149 -10.87 13.44 8.13
N GLU A 150 -11.23 12.26 8.58
CA GLU A 150 -11.06 11.82 9.96
C GLU A 150 -10.55 10.38 9.99
N ILE A 151 -9.80 10.01 11.04
CA ILE A 151 -9.43 8.63 11.33
C ILE A 151 -10.71 7.84 11.58
N SER A 152 -10.94 6.79 10.79
CA SER A 152 -12.10 5.91 10.91
C SER A 152 -11.77 4.55 11.51
N GLY A 153 -10.48 4.21 11.63
CA GLY A 153 -10.05 2.96 12.26
C GLY A 153 -8.55 2.85 12.47
N LEU A 154 -8.16 2.27 13.60
CA LEU A 154 -6.77 1.96 13.96
C LEU A 154 -6.66 0.48 14.37
N PRO A 155 -6.53 -0.46 13.42
CA PRO A 155 -6.41 -1.87 13.75
C PRO A 155 -5.21 -2.13 14.68
N PRO A 156 -5.34 -3.06 15.66
CA PRO A 156 -4.28 -3.34 16.63
C PRO A 156 -3.01 -3.87 15.95
N GLN A 157 -3.18 -4.63 14.88
CA GLN A 157 -2.10 -5.13 14.03
C GLN A 157 -2.13 -4.47 12.65
N SER A 158 -0.99 -4.45 11.97
CA SER A 158 -0.95 -3.98 10.58
C SER A 158 -1.75 -4.91 9.67
N ILE A 159 -2.53 -4.32 8.76
CA ILE A 159 -3.26 -5.03 7.70
C ILE A 159 -2.35 -5.43 6.52
N GLY A 160 -1.03 -5.35 6.71
CA GLY A 160 0.00 -5.64 5.72
C GLY A 160 0.90 -4.43 5.48
N LYS A 161 2.20 -4.67 5.25
CA LYS A 161 3.18 -3.64 4.82
C LYS A 161 3.20 -2.35 5.67
N GLY A 162 2.82 -2.43 6.94
CA GLY A 162 2.83 -1.28 7.87
C GLY A 162 1.56 -0.43 7.86
N TYR A 163 0.56 -0.74 7.02
CA TYR A 163 -0.72 -0.02 7.02
C TYR A 163 -1.47 -0.28 8.33
N LYS A 164 -1.87 0.81 9.00
CA LYS A 164 -2.56 0.81 10.30
C LYS A 164 -3.48 2.02 10.52
N MET A 165 -3.51 2.98 9.61
CA MET A 165 -4.43 4.11 9.67
C MET A 165 -5.50 3.91 8.62
N VAL A 166 -6.78 3.98 9.02
CA VAL A 166 -7.93 4.01 8.12
C VAL A 166 -8.59 5.38 8.27
N TYR A 167 -8.93 6.07 7.19
CA TYR A 167 -9.53 7.41 7.24
C TYR A 167 -10.49 7.71 6.08
N THR A 168 -11.32 8.73 6.27
CA THR A 168 -12.44 9.08 5.36
C THR A 168 -12.06 10.01 4.20
N ASN A 169 -10.84 10.54 4.16
CA ASN A 169 -10.39 11.48 3.13
C ASN A 169 -10.58 10.90 1.72
N VAL A 170 -11.00 11.72 0.77
CA VAL A 170 -10.98 11.34 -0.66
C VAL A 170 -9.54 11.49 -1.20
N THR A 171 -9.05 10.49 -1.93
CA THR A 171 -7.73 10.52 -2.57
C THR A 171 -7.80 9.99 -4.01
N ARG A 172 -6.82 10.37 -4.84
CA ARG A 172 -6.69 9.92 -6.23
C ARG A 172 -5.39 9.15 -6.42
N SER A 173 -5.31 8.37 -7.51
CA SER A 173 -4.03 7.76 -7.92
C SER A 173 -2.96 8.83 -8.07
N GLY A 174 -1.73 8.55 -7.65
CA GLY A 174 -0.60 9.49 -7.61
C GLY A 174 -0.43 10.25 -6.27
N MET A 175 -1.47 10.34 -5.44
CA MET A 175 -1.31 10.92 -4.09
C MET A 175 -0.54 10.01 -3.12
N SER A 176 -0.36 8.73 -3.45
CA SER A 176 0.39 7.76 -2.65
C SER A 176 1.83 8.22 -2.40
N GLY A 177 2.32 8.00 -1.19
CA GLY A 177 3.57 8.56 -0.66
C GLY A 177 3.43 9.97 -0.08
N GLY A 178 2.27 10.61 -0.26
CA GLY A 178 1.97 11.93 0.29
C GLY A 178 1.81 11.94 1.82
N PRO A 179 2.08 13.07 2.48
CA PRO A 179 1.94 13.19 3.93
C PRO A 179 0.47 13.22 4.39
N VAL A 180 0.23 12.58 5.53
CA VAL A 180 -0.99 12.72 6.33
C VAL A 180 -0.67 13.62 7.54
N PHE A 181 -1.32 14.77 7.63
CA PHE A 181 -1.16 15.76 8.70
C PHE A 181 -2.29 15.66 9.73
N ASN A 182 -1.97 15.90 10.99
CA ASN A 182 -2.96 16.21 12.02
C ASN A 182 -3.33 17.71 12.00
N ASP A 183 -4.26 18.09 12.87
CA ASP A 183 -4.71 19.47 13.09
C ASP A 183 -3.63 20.43 13.63
N ALA A 184 -2.52 19.92 14.15
CA ALA A 184 -1.34 20.70 14.52
C ALA A 184 -0.37 20.93 13.35
N GLY A 185 -0.71 20.48 12.13
CA GLY A 185 0.15 20.59 10.95
C GLY A 185 1.39 19.70 11.01
N LYS A 186 1.38 18.63 11.81
CA LYS A 186 2.47 17.65 11.91
C LYS A 186 2.12 16.40 11.13
N VAL A 187 3.11 15.81 10.46
CA VAL A 187 2.96 14.55 9.72
C VAL A 187 2.77 13.42 10.72
N VAL A 188 1.61 12.77 10.68
CA VAL A 188 1.26 11.62 11.52
C VAL A 188 1.17 10.31 10.72
N GLY A 189 1.26 10.37 9.39
CA GLY A 189 1.38 9.19 8.56
C GLY A 189 1.80 9.49 7.13
N ILE A 190 1.98 8.42 6.37
CA ILE A 190 2.19 8.47 4.92
C ILE A 190 1.02 7.77 4.25
N HIS A 191 0.35 8.46 3.34
CA HIS A 191 -0.76 7.91 2.56
C HIS A 191 -0.21 6.86 1.60
N GLY A 192 -0.88 5.72 1.47
CA GLY A 192 -0.49 4.69 0.52
C GLY A 192 -1.66 4.15 -0.27
N LEU A 193 -2.40 3.21 0.32
CA LEU A 193 -3.52 2.52 -0.34
C LEU A 193 -4.84 3.25 -0.08
N ALA A 194 -5.84 2.93 -0.89
CA ALA A 194 -7.24 3.20 -0.58
C ALA A 194 -7.98 1.87 -0.46
N GLU A 195 -8.89 1.73 0.48
CA GLU A 195 -9.98 0.77 0.39
C GLU A 195 -10.98 1.29 -0.68
N GLY A 196 -11.80 0.40 -1.27
CA GLY A 196 -12.86 0.82 -2.18
C GLY A 196 -12.48 1.03 -3.65
N ARG A 197 -12.52 -0.09 -4.40
CA ARG A 197 -13.18 -0.31 -5.71
C ARG A 197 -13.49 0.91 -6.60
N GLU A 198 -13.13 0.79 -7.87
CA GLU A 198 -13.60 1.65 -8.96
C GLU A 198 -15.15 1.68 -9.00
N VAL A 199 -15.76 2.87 -8.82
CA VAL A 199 -17.21 3.08 -8.98
C VAL A 199 -17.46 3.81 -10.30
N VAL A 200 -18.12 3.14 -11.25
CA VAL A 200 -18.55 3.72 -12.53
C VAL A 200 -19.98 4.26 -12.39
N LEU A 201 -20.16 5.57 -12.55
CA LEU A 201 -21.49 6.20 -12.60
C LEU A 201 -22.08 6.05 -14.02
N PRO A 202 -23.30 5.50 -14.19
CA PRO A 202 -23.94 5.43 -15.50
C PRO A 202 -24.20 6.82 -16.08
N GLY A 203 -23.61 7.13 -17.25
CA GLY A 203 -23.87 8.36 -18.02
C GLY A 203 -22.69 9.34 -18.19
N TYR A 204 -21.53 9.07 -17.58
CA TYR A 204 -20.32 9.89 -17.77
C TYR A 204 -19.51 9.41 -18.99
N GLN A 205 -19.26 10.29 -19.98
CA GLN A 205 -18.56 9.97 -21.24
C GLN A 205 -17.06 10.33 -21.23
N GLY A 206 -16.45 10.60 -20.07
CA GLY A 206 -15.01 10.82 -19.90
C GLY A 206 -14.22 9.57 -19.48
N ASP A 207 -12.88 9.65 -19.48
CA ASP A 207 -12.00 8.65 -18.86
C ASP A 207 -12.43 8.49 -17.38
N PRO A 208 -12.70 7.28 -16.87
CA PRO A 208 -13.23 7.12 -15.52
C PRO A 208 -12.26 7.70 -14.50
N GLU A 209 -12.58 8.89 -13.97
CA GLU A 209 -11.88 9.40 -12.80
C GLU A 209 -12.17 8.45 -11.65
N VAL A 210 -11.13 7.76 -11.18
CA VAL A 210 -11.17 6.92 -9.99
C VAL A 210 -11.41 7.82 -8.77
N MET A 211 -12.66 8.20 -8.54
CA MET A 211 -13.12 8.71 -7.25
C MET A 211 -13.22 7.49 -6.33
N LYS A 212 -12.25 7.35 -5.43
CA LYS A 212 -12.14 6.21 -4.51
C LYS A 212 -13.16 6.37 -3.40
N ALA A 213 -14.25 5.61 -3.45
CA ALA A 213 -15.31 5.63 -2.47
C ALA A 213 -15.06 4.55 -1.41
N GLY A 214 -14.75 4.99 -0.18
CA GLY A 214 -14.78 4.16 1.03
C GLY A 214 -13.40 3.79 1.57
N PHE A 215 -12.97 4.57 2.57
CA PHE A 215 -11.78 4.39 3.42
C PHE A 215 -10.41 4.42 2.71
N ASN A 216 -9.46 5.16 3.28
CA ASN A 216 -8.09 5.22 2.78
C ASN A 216 -7.10 4.78 3.85
N LEU A 217 -5.98 4.19 3.41
CA LEU A 217 -5.01 3.52 4.27
C LEU A 217 -3.69 4.29 4.33
N GLY A 218 -3.18 4.46 5.54
CA GLY A 218 -1.90 5.10 5.82
C GLY A 218 -0.98 4.26 6.71
N ILE A 219 0.31 4.52 6.59
CA ILE A 219 1.35 3.98 7.47
C ILE A 219 1.61 5.02 8.57
N PRO A 220 1.46 4.67 9.86
CA PRO A 220 1.72 5.59 10.97
C PRO A 220 3.17 6.09 10.95
N ILE A 221 3.38 7.39 11.17
CA ILE A 221 4.72 8.00 11.06
C ILE A 221 5.72 7.42 12.08
N ASN A 222 5.25 6.96 13.24
CA ASN A 222 6.13 6.35 14.24
C ASN A 222 6.78 5.05 13.73
N THR A 223 6.20 4.41 12.70
CA THR A 223 6.84 3.28 12.00
C THR A 223 8.17 3.71 11.37
N PHE A 224 8.19 4.83 10.66
CA PHE A 224 9.42 5.42 10.12
C PHE A 224 10.39 5.81 11.24
N VAL A 225 9.91 6.49 12.28
CA VAL A 225 10.76 6.95 13.40
C VAL A 225 11.47 5.78 14.09
N ARG A 226 10.77 4.66 14.34
CA ARG A 226 11.37 3.45 14.93
C ARG A 226 12.42 2.83 14.00
N LEU A 227 12.11 2.71 12.71
CA LEU A 227 13.03 2.14 11.72
C LEU A 227 14.28 3.01 11.53
N ALA A 228 14.12 4.33 11.43
CA ALA A 228 15.23 5.27 11.27
C ALA A 228 16.22 5.24 12.45
N LYS A 229 15.72 5.12 13.69
CA LYS A 229 16.57 4.94 14.88
C LYS A 229 17.37 3.63 14.82
N ASN A 230 16.74 2.55 14.38
CA ASN A 230 17.39 1.23 14.25
C ASN A 230 18.41 1.19 13.10
N LEU A 231 18.27 2.04 12.08
CA LEU A 231 19.24 2.20 11.01
C LEU A 231 20.48 2.99 11.45
N GLN A 232 20.31 3.97 12.36
CA GLN A 232 21.43 4.72 12.96
C GLN A 232 22.17 3.92 14.05
N ALA A 233 21.50 2.96 14.70
CA ALA A 233 22.07 2.12 15.76
C ALA A 233 22.94 0.95 15.24
N LYS A 234 23.19 0.83 13.93
CA LYS A 234 24.05 -0.22 13.35
C LYS A 234 25.37 0.34 12.81
N PRO A 235 26.51 0.09 13.48
CA PRO A 235 27.82 0.11 12.83
C PRO A 235 28.00 -1.09 11.89
N GLN A 236 28.76 -0.85 10.83
CA GLN A 236 29.08 -1.76 9.73
C GLN A 236 30.03 -2.89 10.19
N VAL A 237 29.63 -4.14 9.93
CA VAL A 237 30.40 -5.40 9.76
C VAL A 237 31.65 -5.66 10.63
N THR A 238 31.61 -6.73 11.42
CA THR A 238 32.66 -7.77 11.53
C THR A 238 32.06 -9.09 12.07
N PRO A 239 32.67 -10.26 11.84
CA PRO A 239 32.00 -11.49 11.41
C PRO A 239 31.30 -12.28 12.54
N GLN A 240 30.30 -13.04 12.13
CA GLN A 240 29.60 -14.03 12.96
C GLN A 240 30.56 -15.05 13.58
N PRO A 241 30.36 -15.41 14.86
CA PRO A 241 30.63 -16.75 15.35
C PRO A 241 29.43 -17.67 15.08
N VAL A 242 29.74 -18.88 14.64
CA VAL A 242 28.84 -20.03 14.43
C VAL A 242 28.03 -20.34 15.71
N PRO A 243 26.77 -20.82 15.61
CA PRO A 243 25.87 -20.94 16.77
C PRO A 243 26.23 -22.13 17.67
N GLN A 244 26.09 -21.95 18.98
CA GLN A 244 26.00 -23.06 19.94
C GLN A 244 24.53 -23.28 20.37
N PRO A 245 24.11 -24.53 20.59
CA PRO A 245 22.73 -24.88 20.93
C PRO A 245 22.47 -24.76 22.44
N ILE A 246 21.36 -24.14 22.84
CA ILE A 246 20.84 -24.16 24.23
C ILE A 246 19.31 -24.15 24.11
N GLN A 247 18.63 -25.30 24.22
CA GLN A 247 18.20 -26.04 25.42
C GLN A 247 16.98 -25.40 26.10
N GLU A 248 15.84 -26.10 25.97
CA GLU A 248 14.57 -25.82 26.64
C GLU A 248 14.73 -25.85 28.17
N SER A 249 14.07 -24.92 28.86
CA SER A 249 13.74 -25.07 30.28
C SER A 249 12.44 -24.33 30.64
N THR A 250 11.69 -25.03 31.48
CA THR A 250 10.28 -24.90 31.83
C THR A 250 10.00 -23.82 32.88
N ALA A 251 8.83 -23.19 32.72
CA ALA A 251 7.88 -22.58 33.67
C ALA A 251 8.32 -21.92 35.00
N VAL A 252 7.71 -20.75 35.25
CA VAL A 252 7.15 -20.42 36.58
C VAL A 252 5.75 -19.84 36.39
N ALA A 253 4.76 -20.43 37.05
CA ALA A 253 3.37 -19.99 37.14
C ALA A 253 2.99 -19.86 38.62
N GLN A 254 2.14 -18.88 38.99
CA GLN A 254 1.04 -18.90 40.00
C GLN A 254 0.30 -17.52 39.90
N VAL A 255 -0.89 -17.36 39.29
CA VAL A 255 -2.31 -17.72 39.64
C VAL A 255 -3.02 -16.70 40.55
N ILE A 256 -4.10 -16.08 40.03
CA ILE A 256 -5.38 -15.87 40.75
C ILE A 256 -6.56 -15.81 39.77
N ASP A 257 -7.69 -16.32 40.28
CA ASP A 257 -8.87 -16.93 39.64
C ASP A 257 -9.83 -15.97 38.92
N ALA A 258 -10.34 -16.38 37.75
CA ALA A 258 -11.58 -15.89 37.14
C ALA A 258 -12.14 -16.98 36.21
N PRO A 259 -13.47 -17.18 36.14
CA PRO A 259 -14.11 -18.39 35.62
C PRO A 259 -13.80 -18.65 34.14
N ALA A 260 -13.54 -19.92 33.84
CA ALA A 260 -13.40 -20.41 32.48
C ALA A 260 -14.67 -20.14 31.67
N LEU A 261 -14.57 -19.21 30.72
CA LEU A 261 -15.47 -19.18 29.57
C LEU A 261 -15.22 -20.45 28.75
N PRO A 262 -16.27 -21.12 28.26
CA PRO A 262 -16.10 -22.32 27.44
C PRO A 262 -15.17 -22.01 26.26
N SER A 263 -14.19 -22.88 26.02
CA SER A 263 -13.43 -22.87 24.79
C SER A 263 -14.41 -22.95 23.62
N LEU A 264 -14.58 -21.86 22.89
CA LEU A 264 -15.17 -21.91 21.56
C LEU A 264 -14.29 -22.83 20.72
N PRO A 265 -14.85 -23.82 20.00
CA PRO A 265 -14.06 -24.64 19.10
C PRO A 265 -13.34 -23.74 18.09
N PRO A 266 -12.11 -24.07 17.65
CA PRO A 266 -11.43 -23.31 16.61
C PRO A 266 -12.37 -23.23 15.41
N GLY A 267 -12.78 -22.02 15.03
CA GLY A 267 -13.55 -21.79 13.83
C GLY A 267 -12.76 -22.34 12.66
N SER A 268 -13.16 -23.51 12.17
CA SER A 268 -12.49 -24.24 11.09
C SER A 268 -12.40 -23.33 9.87
N LYS A 269 -11.17 -22.99 9.48
CA LYS A 269 -10.89 -22.25 8.24
C LYS A 269 -11.41 -23.07 7.06
N ILE A 270 -12.06 -22.40 6.11
CA ILE A 270 -12.57 -23.08 4.92
C ILE A 270 -11.42 -23.20 3.92
N THR A 271 -11.05 -24.43 3.58
CA THR A 271 -10.02 -24.76 2.59
C THR A 271 -10.55 -25.83 1.64
N PHE A 272 -9.92 -25.99 0.48
CA PHE A 272 -10.17 -27.16 -0.36
C PHE A 272 -9.55 -28.40 0.31
N ASP A 273 -10.27 -29.53 0.25
CA ASP A 273 -9.74 -30.83 0.67
C ASP A 273 -8.61 -31.27 -0.28
N ARG A 274 -8.84 -31.10 -1.59
CA ARG A 274 -7.81 -31.15 -2.62
C ARG A 274 -7.87 -29.87 -3.48
N PRO A 275 -6.84 -29.02 -3.45
CA PRO A 275 -6.91 -27.74 -4.12
C PRO A 275 -7.00 -27.90 -5.65
N PRO A 276 -7.73 -26.99 -6.33
CA PRO A 276 -7.68 -26.89 -7.78
C PRO A 276 -6.25 -26.76 -8.29
N GLN A 277 -6.04 -27.12 -9.55
CA GLN A 277 -4.71 -27.12 -10.16
C GLN A 277 -4.72 -26.31 -11.44
N LEU A 278 -3.70 -25.46 -11.61
CA LEU A 278 -3.43 -24.83 -12.90
C LEU A 278 -2.84 -25.88 -13.85
N VAL A 279 -3.58 -26.24 -14.88
CA VAL A 279 -3.22 -27.32 -15.81
C VAL A 279 -2.68 -26.82 -17.15
N ASP A 280 -2.99 -25.58 -17.54
CA ASP A 280 -2.44 -24.95 -18.74
C ASP A 280 -2.32 -23.43 -18.60
N THR A 281 -1.32 -22.86 -19.27
CA THR A 281 -1.15 -21.41 -19.41
C THR A 281 -0.66 -21.08 -20.81
N SER A 282 -1.38 -20.22 -21.53
CA SER A 282 -1.02 -19.86 -22.90
C SER A 282 -1.40 -18.42 -23.26
N THR A 283 -0.89 -17.91 -24.39
CA THR A 283 -1.26 -16.61 -24.95
C THR A 283 -1.59 -16.73 -26.44
N THR A 284 -2.49 -15.90 -26.97
CA THR A 284 -2.73 -15.80 -28.42
C THR A 284 -1.58 -15.16 -29.18
N ASN A 285 -0.81 -14.28 -28.53
CA ASN A 285 0.28 -13.55 -29.17
C ASN A 285 1.45 -13.38 -28.18
N ARG A 286 2.65 -13.79 -28.61
CA ARG A 286 3.91 -13.73 -27.82
C ARG A 286 4.80 -12.55 -28.20
N ASP A 287 4.41 -11.76 -29.19
CA ASP A 287 5.15 -10.59 -29.61
C ASP A 287 5.15 -9.55 -28.49
N ALA A 288 6.35 -9.09 -28.18
CA ALA A 288 6.61 -7.93 -27.35
C ALA A 288 5.68 -6.77 -27.69
N GLN A 289 5.12 -6.10 -26.68
CA GLN A 289 4.35 -4.87 -26.86
C GLN A 289 3.08 -5.00 -27.74
N SER A 290 2.67 -6.20 -28.13
CA SER A 290 1.41 -6.44 -28.85
C SER A 290 0.19 -5.97 -28.06
N LEU A 291 -0.70 -5.22 -28.70
CA LEU A 291 -1.94 -4.70 -28.11
C LEU A 291 -3.09 -5.73 -28.12
N ASN A 292 -2.90 -6.85 -28.83
CA ASN A 292 -3.98 -7.78 -29.17
C ASN A 292 -3.84 -9.20 -28.61
N ALA A 293 -3.07 -9.37 -27.55
CA ALA A 293 -2.95 -10.67 -26.88
C ALA A 293 -4.11 -10.94 -25.93
N THR A 294 -4.41 -12.22 -25.72
CA THR A 294 -5.26 -12.73 -24.63
C THR A 294 -4.51 -13.88 -23.98
N TYR A 295 -4.39 -13.85 -22.65
CA TYR A 295 -3.76 -14.91 -21.87
C TYR A 295 -4.85 -15.85 -21.36
N PHE A 296 -4.56 -17.14 -21.39
CA PHE A 296 -5.45 -18.20 -20.94
C PHE A 296 -4.80 -18.94 -19.78
N PHE A 297 -5.55 -19.11 -18.71
CA PHE A 297 -5.18 -19.94 -17.56
C PHE A 297 -6.27 -20.98 -17.36
N THR A 298 -5.93 -22.25 -17.54
CA THR A 298 -6.88 -23.35 -17.41
C THR A 298 -6.70 -24.00 -16.04
N ILE A 299 -7.77 -24.07 -15.27
CA ILE A 299 -7.78 -24.58 -13.90
C ILE A 299 -8.71 -25.78 -13.84
N ASP A 300 -8.21 -26.89 -13.31
CA ASP A 300 -9.00 -28.06 -12.98
C ASP A 300 -9.42 -28.02 -11.51
N ILE A 301 -10.73 -28.07 -11.26
CA ILE A 301 -11.33 -28.13 -9.93
C ILE A 301 -11.78 -29.57 -9.72
N PRO A 302 -10.99 -30.41 -9.02
CA PRO A 302 -11.31 -31.83 -8.91
C PRO A 302 -12.60 -32.03 -8.10
N HIS A 303 -13.33 -33.12 -8.32
CA HIS A 303 -14.48 -33.48 -7.49
C HIS A 303 -14.13 -33.57 -5.99
N THR A 304 -12.87 -33.91 -5.69
CA THR A 304 -12.31 -33.99 -4.34
C THR A 304 -11.92 -32.65 -3.73
N ALA A 305 -12.20 -31.52 -4.40
CA ALA A 305 -12.02 -30.20 -3.81
C ALA A 305 -12.96 -29.95 -2.62
N ALA A 306 -14.12 -30.62 -2.62
CA ALA A 306 -15.23 -30.53 -1.67
C ALA A 306 -15.90 -29.14 -1.58
N GLN A 307 -15.12 -28.06 -1.59
CA GLN A 307 -15.58 -26.68 -1.58
C GLN A 307 -15.59 -26.08 -3.00
N PRO A 308 -16.58 -25.23 -3.32
CA PRO A 308 -16.62 -24.52 -4.61
C PRO A 308 -15.58 -23.39 -4.65
N LEU A 309 -15.06 -23.08 -5.83
CA LEU A 309 -14.08 -22.02 -6.08
C LEU A 309 -14.79 -20.67 -6.26
N GLU A 310 -14.54 -19.72 -5.36
CA GLU A 310 -15.15 -18.39 -5.41
C GLU A 310 -14.26 -17.37 -6.14
N LYS A 311 -12.94 -17.47 -5.95
CA LYS A 311 -11.98 -16.43 -6.37
C LYS A 311 -10.67 -17.03 -6.83
N VAL A 312 -10.06 -16.43 -7.86
CA VAL A 312 -8.73 -16.77 -8.40
C VAL A 312 -7.84 -15.54 -8.43
N GLU A 313 -6.56 -15.72 -8.09
CA GLU A 313 -5.54 -14.68 -8.07
C GLU A 313 -4.37 -15.07 -8.98
N PHE A 314 -3.91 -14.17 -9.84
CA PHE A 314 -2.73 -14.31 -10.69
C PHE A 314 -1.67 -13.31 -10.27
N ILE A 315 -0.66 -13.78 -9.55
CA ILE A 315 0.39 -12.97 -8.92
C ILE A 315 1.66 -13.08 -9.75
N LEU A 316 2.12 -11.99 -10.37
CA LEU A 316 3.36 -12.00 -11.14
C LEU A 316 4.58 -12.07 -10.21
N LYS A 317 5.22 -13.24 -10.15
CA LYS A 317 6.44 -13.49 -9.36
C LYS A 317 7.73 -13.17 -10.11
N GLN A 318 7.72 -13.32 -11.43
CA GLN A 318 8.86 -13.04 -12.29
C GLN A 318 8.39 -12.31 -13.54
N GLY A 319 9.10 -11.25 -13.94
CA GLY A 319 8.76 -10.42 -15.07
C GLY A 319 9.13 -8.97 -14.80
N VAL A 320 9.70 -8.29 -15.79
CA VAL A 320 10.21 -6.92 -15.65
C VAL A 320 9.07 -5.95 -15.35
N GLN A 321 7.95 -6.11 -16.06
CA GLN A 321 6.78 -5.23 -15.97
C GLN A 321 5.50 -6.01 -15.66
N TYR A 322 4.63 -5.47 -14.80
CA TYR A 322 3.30 -6.05 -14.62
C TYR A 322 2.39 -5.68 -15.80
N PRO A 323 1.81 -6.66 -16.55
CA PRO A 323 0.86 -6.34 -17.60
C PRO A 323 -0.43 -5.77 -17.00
N ARG A 324 -0.81 -4.55 -17.39
CA ARG A 324 -2.13 -3.99 -17.01
C ARG A 324 -3.21 -4.77 -17.74
N PHE A 325 -4.20 -5.30 -17.03
CA PHE A 325 -5.31 -6.05 -17.62
C PHE A 325 -6.53 -5.18 -17.84
N LYS A 326 -7.26 -5.40 -18.94
CA LYS A 326 -8.55 -4.76 -19.21
C LYS A 326 -9.64 -5.51 -18.45
N ALA A 327 -10.13 -4.97 -17.34
CA ALA A 327 -11.13 -5.63 -16.50
C ALA A 327 -12.38 -6.07 -17.28
N THR A 328 -12.90 -5.20 -18.17
CA THR A 328 -14.05 -5.48 -19.05
C THR A 328 -13.81 -6.59 -20.09
N SER A 329 -12.55 -6.97 -20.31
CA SER A 329 -12.16 -8.00 -21.27
C SER A 329 -11.76 -9.31 -20.60
N VAL A 330 -11.87 -9.40 -19.27
CA VAL A 330 -11.69 -10.67 -18.56
C VAL A 330 -12.96 -11.49 -18.72
N LYS A 331 -12.78 -12.74 -19.17
CA LYS A 331 -13.85 -13.72 -19.35
C LYS A 331 -13.45 -15.04 -18.71
N ALA A 332 -14.45 -15.79 -18.26
CA ALA A 332 -14.26 -17.16 -17.82
C ALA A 332 -15.31 -18.04 -18.50
N PHE A 333 -14.95 -19.29 -18.77
CA PHE A 333 -15.85 -20.25 -19.37
C PHE A 333 -15.44 -21.68 -18.95
N GLU A 334 -16.39 -22.60 -19.03
CA GLU A 334 -16.14 -24.02 -18.79
C GLU A 334 -15.32 -24.65 -19.92
N GLY A 335 -14.48 -25.63 -19.58
CA GLY A 335 -13.63 -26.34 -20.52
C GLY A 335 -12.29 -25.66 -20.76
N THR A 336 -11.70 -25.92 -21.93
CA THR A 336 -10.35 -25.47 -22.30
C THR A 336 -10.41 -24.39 -23.37
N LYS A 337 -9.32 -23.66 -23.60
CA LYS A 337 -9.22 -22.70 -24.72
C LYS A 337 -9.69 -23.25 -26.08
N ARG A 338 -9.52 -24.56 -26.34
CA ARG A 338 -9.89 -25.20 -27.62
C ARG A 338 -11.30 -25.78 -27.63
N ASP A 339 -11.85 -26.06 -26.46
CA ASP A 339 -13.16 -26.67 -26.28
C ASP A 339 -13.94 -25.82 -25.26
N LYS A 340 -14.52 -24.73 -25.78
CA LYS A 340 -15.17 -23.70 -24.99
C LYS A 340 -16.63 -24.12 -24.72
N GLY A 341 -16.95 -24.35 -23.45
CA GLY A 341 -18.30 -24.52 -22.96
C GLY A 341 -18.96 -23.18 -22.60
N ASN A 342 -19.88 -23.24 -21.63
CA ASN A 342 -20.67 -22.10 -21.20
C ASN A 342 -19.80 -20.99 -20.58
N ASP A 343 -20.18 -19.74 -20.84
CA ASP A 343 -19.57 -18.59 -20.17
C ASP A 343 -19.95 -18.60 -18.68
N LEU A 344 -18.95 -18.34 -17.83
CA LEU A 344 -19.12 -18.25 -16.38
C LEU A 344 -19.24 -16.78 -15.99
N PRO A 345 -20.28 -16.39 -15.24
CA PRO A 345 -20.44 -15.00 -14.82
C PRO A 345 -19.28 -14.60 -13.92
N ILE A 346 -18.75 -13.41 -14.16
CA ILE A 346 -17.71 -12.79 -13.34
C ILE A 346 -18.35 -11.61 -12.62
N ASN A 347 -18.18 -11.56 -11.30
CA ASN A 347 -18.71 -10.48 -10.48
C ASN A 347 -17.71 -9.33 -10.40
N ILE A 348 -16.48 -9.66 -9.99
CA ILE A 348 -15.46 -8.67 -9.64
C ILE A 348 -14.15 -9.05 -10.30
N VAL A 349 -13.49 -8.07 -10.91
CA VAL A 349 -12.10 -8.17 -11.40
C VAL A 349 -11.30 -7.03 -10.78
N VAL A 350 -10.19 -7.36 -10.12
CA VAL A 350 -9.28 -6.38 -9.52
C VAL A 350 -7.90 -6.60 -10.11
N SER A 351 -7.33 -5.60 -10.77
CA SER A 351 -5.94 -5.65 -11.23
C SER A 351 -5.11 -4.65 -10.43
N ASP A 352 -4.25 -5.14 -9.53
CA ASP A 352 -3.42 -4.33 -8.66
C ASP A 352 -1.93 -4.39 -9.11
N PRO A 353 -1.40 -3.33 -9.74
CA PRO A 353 0.00 -3.28 -10.15
C PRO A 353 0.99 -3.19 -8.97
N SER A 354 0.57 -2.73 -7.79
CA SER A 354 1.45 -2.52 -6.64
C SER A 354 1.91 -3.84 -6.03
N ILE A 355 0.99 -4.81 -5.95
CA ILE A 355 1.27 -6.19 -5.53
C ILE A 355 1.39 -7.15 -6.72
N ARG A 356 1.25 -6.63 -7.94
CA ARG A 356 1.34 -7.36 -9.21
C ARG A 356 0.35 -8.52 -9.31
N THR A 357 -0.89 -8.28 -8.90
CA THR A 357 -1.93 -9.32 -8.79
C THR A 357 -3.17 -8.97 -9.59
N LEU A 358 -3.64 -9.91 -10.41
CA LEU A 358 -4.99 -9.89 -10.98
C LEU A 358 -5.88 -10.85 -10.18
N THR A 359 -6.90 -10.34 -9.53
CA THR A 359 -7.90 -11.11 -8.79
C THR A 359 -9.20 -11.13 -9.56
N VAL A 360 -9.85 -12.29 -9.63
CA VAL A 360 -11.16 -12.46 -10.27
C VAL A 360 -12.06 -13.26 -9.34
N THR A 361 -13.25 -12.73 -9.09
CA THR A 361 -14.30 -13.36 -8.29
C THR A 361 -15.47 -13.72 -9.20
N PHE A 362 -15.93 -14.97 -9.13
CA PHE A 362 -17.06 -15.44 -9.92
C PHE A 362 -18.39 -14.86 -9.41
N GLY A 363 -19.37 -14.75 -10.31
CA GLY A 363 -20.77 -14.39 -9.99
C GLY A 363 -21.39 -15.38 -9.02
N GLU A 364 -21.10 -16.66 -9.26
CA GLU A 364 -21.48 -17.77 -8.39
C GLU A 364 -20.24 -18.64 -8.17
N PRO A 365 -19.99 -19.15 -6.95
CA PRO A 365 -18.89 -20.07 -6.70
C PRO A 365 -18.97 -21.30 -7.60
N ILE A 366 -17.87 -21.66 -8.25
CA ILE A 366 -17.82 -22.74 -9.22
C ILE A 366 -17.75 -24.09 -8.49
N PRO A 367 -18.71 -25.01 -8.69
CA PRO A 367 -18.72 -26.30 -8.00
C PRO A 367 -17.49 -27.18 -8.33
N PRO A 368 -17.10 -28.10 -7.44
CA PRO A 368 -16.13 -29.14 -7.73
C PRO A 368 -16.49 -29.99 -8.95
N GLY A 369 -15.48 -30.57 -9.61
CA GLY A 369 -15.66 -31.43 -10.78
C GLY A 369 -15.75 -30.68 -12.11
N ARG A 370 -15.14 -29.49 -12.19
CA ARG A 370 -15.20 -28.62 -13.36
C ARG A 370 -13.80 -28.25 -13.80
N THR A 371 -13.56 -28.26 -15.11
CA THR A 371 -12.42 -27.56 -15.70
C THR A 371 -12.91 -26.21 -16.21
N ILE A 372 -12.19 -25.14 -15.88
CA ILE A 372 -12.52 -23.79 -16.32
C ILE A 372 -11.30 -23.12 -16.96
N THR A 373 -11.55 -22.20 -17.88
CA THR A 373 -10.50 -21.37 -18.48
C THR A 373 -10.80 -19.90 -18.26
N MET A 374 -9.80 -19.17 -17.80
CA MET A 374 -9.83 -17.73 -17.67
C MET A 374 -9.08 -17.07 -18.81
N ALA A 375 -9.80 -16.26 -19.59
CA ALA A 375 -9.26 -15.45 -20.68
C ALA A 375 -9.07 -14.01 -20.18
N VAL A 376 -7.83 -13.61 -19.92
CA VAL A 376 -7.49 -12.29 -19.39
C VAL A 376 -6.73 -11.50 -20.44
N ARG A 377 -7.21 -10.29 -20.76
CA ARG A 377 -6.63 -9.48 -21.83
C ARG A 377 -5.74 -8.38 -21.26
N PRO A 378 -4.41 -8.38 -21.51
CA PRO A 378 -3.59 -7.23 -21.21
C PRO A 378 -3.97 -6.05 -22.12
N VAL A 379 -3.74 -4.82 -21.64
CA VAL A 379 -3.75 -3.61 -22.48
C VAL A 379 -2.67 -3.73 -23.56
N ARG A 380 -1.50 -4.24 -23.16
CA ARG A 380 -0.35 -4.46 -24.01
C ARG A 380 0.52 -5.59 -23.44
N ASN A 381 1.02 -6.47 -24.29
CA ASN A 381 2.06 -7.44 -23.94
C ASN A 381 3.30 -6.73 -23.36
N PRO A 382 4.06 -7.42 -22.51
CA PRO A 382 5.28 -6.86 -21.99
C PRO A 382 6.41 -6.73 -23.03
N SER A 383 7.49 -6.04 -22.65
CA SER A 383 8.60 -5.67 -23.53
C SER A 383 9.42 -6.87 -24.03
N VAL A 384 9.90 -7.75 -23.16
CA VAL A 384 10.47 -9.06 -23.49
C VAL A 384 10.65 -9.88 -22.22
N GLY A 385 10.85 -11.19 -22.37
CA GLY A 385 11.32 -12.09 -21.32
C GLY A 385 10.26 -13.07 -20.83
N THR A 386 10.61 -13.79 -19.78
CA THR A 386 9.77 -14.81 -19.16
C THR A 386 8.98 -14.21 -18.00
N TYR A 387 7.67 -14.44 -18.02
CA TYR A 387 6.71 -13.96 -17.03
C TYR A 387 6.10 -15.16 -16.32
N MET A 388 6.28 -15.23 -15.00
CA MET A 388 5.77 -16.31 -14.15
C MET A 388 4.68 -15.77 -13.24
N PHE A 389 3.47 -16.31 -13.38
CA PHE A 389 2.32 -15.99 -12.54
C PHE A 389 2.09 -17.14 -11.56
N GLU A 390 2.26 -16.89 -10.26
CA GLU A 390 1.70 -17.77 -9.22
C GLU A 390 0.19 -17.64 -9.25
N VAL A 391 -0.51 -18.76 -9.39
CA VAL A 391 -1.97 -18.80 -9.41
C VAL A 391 -2.47 -19.37 -8.09
N ARG A 392 -3.42 -18.67 -7.46
CA ARG A 392 -4.04 -19.09 -6.21
C ARG A 392 -5.56 -19.09 -6.34
N GLY A 393 -6.24 -19.93 -5.55
CA GLY A 393 -7.70 -20.07 -5.52
C GLY A 393 -8.22 -19.99 -4.09
N THR A 394 -9.35 -19.31 -3.89
CA THR A 394 -10.04 -19.23 -2.59
C THR A 394 -11.40 -19.93 -2.69
N PRO A 395 -11.73 -20.84 -1.74
CA PRO A 395 -13.05 -21.46 -1.69
C PRO A 395 -14.12 -20.45 -1.26
N ALA A 396 -15.39 -20.81 -1.42
CA ALA A 396 -16.49 -19.98 -0.94
C ALA A 396 -16.52 -19.90 0.59
N GLY A 397 -16.68 -18.69 1.14
CA GLY A 397 -16.99 -18.49 2.56
C GLY A 397 -16.19 -17.38 3.25
N SER A 398 -16.74 -16.83 4.34
CA SER A 398 -16.19 -15.66 5.03
C SER A 398 -14.87 -15.90 5.78
N THR A 399 -14.49 -17.16 6.01
CA THR A 399 -13.24 -17.58 6.65
C THR A 399 -12.33 -18.37 5.70
N ALA A 400 -12.59 -18.28 4.39
CA ALA A 400 -11.88 -19.03 3.37
C ALA A 400 -10.45 -18.52 3.13
N GLU A 401 -9.48 -19.43 3.01
CA GLU A 401 -8.08 -19.10 2.72
C GLU A 401 -7.69 -19.40 1.27
N SER A 402 -6.84 -18.53 0.70
CA SER A 402 -6.31 -18.66 -0.66
C SER A 402 -5.19 -19.72 -0.69
N GLN A 403 -5.36 -20.74 -1.53
CA GLN A 403 -4.42 -21.86 -1.69
C GLN A 403 -3.72 -21.81 -3.06
N TYR A 404 -2.47 -22.24 -3.11
CA TYR A 404 -1.66 -22.30 -4.33
C TYR A 404 -2.18 -23.35 -5.31
N LEU A 405 -2.36 -22.97 -6.58
CA LEU A 405 -2.86 -23.85 -7.65
C LEU A 405 -1.78 -24.18 -8.70
N GLY A 406 -0.71 -23.38 -8.81
CA GLY A 406 0.37 -23.62 -9.77
C GLY A 406 1.10 -22.35 -10.23
N ILE A 407 2.07 -22.51 -11.14
CA ILE A 407 2.77 -21.40 -11.80
C ILE A 407 2.47 -21.44 -13.29
N GLY A 408 1.90 -20.35 -13.80
CA GLY A 408 1.70 -20.11 -15.22
C GLY A 408 2.89 -19.38 -15.83
N ARG A 409 3.45 -19.92 -16.90
CA ARG A 409 4.58 -19.34 -17.63
C ARG A 409 4.13 -18.74 -18.96
N LEU A 410 4.54 -17.50 -19.22
CA LEU A 410 4.38 -16.84 -20.51
C LEU A 410 5.71 -16.24 -20.96
N ASP A 411 6.13 -16.54 -22.18
CA ASP A 411 7.37 -16.01 -22.76
C ASP A 411 7.04 -15.02 -23.89
N PHE A 412 7.66 -13.85 -23.85
CA PHE A 412 7.51 -12.80 -24.86
C PHE A 412 8.84 -12.46 -25.52
N SER A 413 8.82 -12.41 -26.84
CA SER A 413 10.00 -12.13 -27.66
C SER A 413 9.76 -10.90 -28.52
N ARG A 414 10.84 -10.18 -28.87
CA ARG A 414 10.74 -9.18 -29.96
C ARG A 414 10.28 -9.91 -31.22
N SER A 415 9.39 -9.29 -31.99
CA SER A 415 8.94 -9.91 -33.23
C SER A 415 10.15 -10.15 -34.14
N SER A 416 10.21 -11.31 -34.78
CA SER A 416 11.25 -11.65 -35.75
C SER A 416 10.94 -11.12 -37.14
N LEU A 417 10.03 -10.17 -37.28
CA LEU A 417 9.71 -9.53 -38.55
C LEU A 417 10.67 -8.37 -38.76
N GLY A 418 11.71 -8.67 -39.54
CA GLY A 418 12.65 -7.68 -40.04
C GLY A 418 12.02 -6.72 -41.06
N LYS A 419 12.72 -5.59 -41.18
CA LYS A 419 12.53 -4.40 -42.02
C LYS A 419 11.71 -3.28 -41.39
#